data_AF-A0A3N5KG22-F1
#
_entry.id   AF-A0A3N5KG22-F1
#
_cell.length_a   1.000
_cell.length_b   1.000
_cell.length_c   1.000
_cell.angle_alpha   90.00
_cell.angle_beta   90.00
_cell.angle_gamma   90.00
#
_symmetry.space_group_name_H-M   'P 1'
#
loop_
_entity.id
_entity.type
_entity.pdbx_description
1 polymer ?
#
loop_
_entity_poly.entity_id
_entity_poly.type
_entity_poly.pdbx_seq_one_letter_code
_entity_poly.pdbx_strand_id
1 'polypeptide(L)'
;MLLPPRRGPPRVLSPPGSSRGLARQTLHSDHRRLWHGRGCISMTDGPDVASLTDLDTQGFEFDPQDINEGVFYGTPLSVIRRAEAHLTDPSIRSVAYFSMEFGLAPSVYQPYRTKAPLTPRNRKRDFEIFSNMRQMDYYHVVHIDTVVDIPIYSGGLGVLAGDTLKSAADLKLPLLGVGILWNKGYFDQQFCIQYGQLPGQFDWDPRSYPGLVKLKADMELEIGREPVRFNLWKYYVPSFDREHAVPLVLLDSNHPDNPPWAKELTNQLYQSSTVWWKIVQRKVLGMGGMRALRRLGYAIDVFHLNEGHAAFAFVEMAKGKSPEELASLTERFAYTCHTPVEAGHDRLPADELAKVLSAEELEIAQRLGQDEHPDRVNLTVLAMNASQ
;
A
#
# COMPACT_ATOMS: atom_id res chain seq x y z
N MET A 1 48.21 -0.91 48.01
CA MET A 1 48.48 0.33 47.25
C MET A 1 47.11 0.92 46.88
N LEU A 2 46.71 1.97 47.58
CA LEU A 2 45.36 2.57 47.55
C LEU A 2 45.23 3.52 46.33
N LEU A 3 44.14 3.40 45.57
CA LEU A 3 43.75 4.34 44.52
C LEU A 3 42.85 5.46 45.12
N PRO A 4 42.99 6.73 44.68
CA PRO A 4 42.23 7.85 45.24
C PRO A 4 40.79 7.93 44.69
N PRO A 5 39.87 8.66 45.36
CA PRO A 5 38.44 8.67 45.01
C PRO A 5 38.12 9.52 43.77
N ARG A 6 37.07 9.10 43.05
CA ARG A 6 36.53 9.73 41.84
C ARG A 6 36.05 11.16 42.11
N ARG A 7 36.48 12.11 41.26
CA ARG A 7 35.89 13.46 41.18
C ARG A 7 34.50 13.38 40.54
N GLY A 8 33.50 14.02 41.15
CA GLY A 8 32.13 14.11 40.64
C GLY A 8 32.01 14.96 39.37
N PRO A 9 30.84 14.95 38.71
CA PRO A 9 30.64 15.61 37.42
C PRO A 9 30.66 17.15 37.56
N PRO A 10 31.10 17.89 36.52
CA PRO A 10 31.08 19.34 36.55
C PRO A 10 29.64 19.88 36.49
N ARG A 11 29.37 20.93 37.28
CA ARG A 11 28.12 21.70 37.24
C ARG A 11 28.00 22.42 35.89
N VAL A 12 26.85 22.22 35.22
CA VAL A 12 26.45 23.05 34.07
C VAL A 12 25.98 24.40 34.60
N LEU A 13 26.64 25.46 34.13
CA LEU A 13 26.26 26.85 34.39
C LEU A 13 25.13 27.24 33.42
N SER A 14 23.99 27.65 33.96
CA SER A 14 22.90 28.29 33.20
C SER A 14 23.33 29.70 32.76
N PRO A 15 23.09 30.13 31.52
CA PRO A 15 23.31 31.53 31.14
C PRO A 15 22.15 32.42 31.65
N PRO A 16 22.41 33.70 31.94
CA PRO A 16 21.42 34.60 32.51
C PRO A 16 20.44 35.10 31.45
N GLY A 17 19.18 35.24 31.84
CA GLY A 17 18.20 36.00 31.07
C GLY A 17 18.55 37.48 31.04
N SER A 18 18.42 38.09 29.87
CA SER A 18 18.21 39.53 29.78
C SER A 18 17.09 39.81 28.78
N SER A 19 16.07 40.46 29.31
CA SER A 19 14.94 41.04 28.64
C SER A 19 15.37 42.31 27.90
N ARG A 20 15.10 42.38 26.59
CA ARG A 20 14.80 43.64 25.91
C ARG A 20 13.71 43.39 24.89
N GLY A 21 12.56 44.03 25.14
CA GLY A 21 11.44 44.05 24.22
C GLY A 21 11.80 44.81 22.95
N LEU A 22 11.35 44.27 21.82
CA LEU A 22 11.05 45.06 20.64
C LEU A 22 9.72 44.57 20.05
N ALA A 23 8.87 45.57 19.85
CA ALA A 23 7.57 45.61 19.20
C ALA A 23 7.11 44.37 18.42
N ARG A 24 5.94 43.86 18.83
CA ARG A 24 5.01 43.16 17.93
C ARG A 24 4.66 44.08 16.76
N GLN A 25 5.24 43.83 15.59
CA GLN A 25 4.62 44.21 14.32
C GLN A 25 3.90 42.99 13.78
N THR A 26 2.59 43.00 13.98
CA THR A 26 1.62 42.22 13.21
C THR A 26 1.71 42.62 11.73
N LEU A 27 2.45 41.85 10.95
CA LEU A 27 2.31 41.83 9.49
C LEU A 27 1.21 40.81 9.15
N HIS A 28 -0.04 41.27 9.26
CA HIS A 28 -1.09 40.78 8.39
C HIS A 28 -0.69 41.14 6.96
N SER A 29 -0.09 40.19 6.25
CA SER A 29 -0.05 40.22 4.79
C SER A 29 -1.18 39.34 4.28
N ASP A 30 -2.24 40.02 3.85
CA ASP A 30 -3.31 39.49 3.03
C ASP A 30 -2.73 38.80 1.79
N HIS A 31 -2.59 37.47 1.84
CA HIS A 31 -2.58 36.62 0.66
C HIS A 31 -3.79 35.67 0.70
N ARG A 32 -4.97 36.22 1.02
CA ARG A 32 -6.28 35.64 0.67
C ARG A 32 -6.89 36.44 -0.47
N ARG A 33 -6.40 36.21 -1.67
CA ARG A 33 -7.09 36.45 -2.95
C ARG A 33 -6.16 36.00 -4.06
N LEU A 34 -6.72 35.37 -5.09
CA LEU A 34 -6.10 34.73 -6.26
C LEU A 34 -6.03 33.18 -6.23
N TRP A 35 -7.10 32.52 -5.78
CA TRP A 35 -7.50 31.20 -6.31
C TRP A 35 -9.00 31.19 -6.62
N HIS A 36 -9.42 32.14 -7.46
CA HIS A 36 -10.66 32.03 -8.22
C HIS A 36 -10.33 32.33 -9.68
N GLY A 37 -10.25 31.27 -10.48
CA GLY A 37 -10.16 31.35 -11.94
C GLY A 37 -8.89 30.74 -12.53
N ARG A 38 -9.10 29.68 -13.35
CA ARG A 38 -8.15 28.94 -14.22
C ARG A 38 -7.34 27.84 -13.50
N GLY A 39 -7.50 26.55 -13.76
CA GLY A 39 -8.43 25.83 -14.62
C GLY A 39 -8.66 24.44 -14.03
N CYS A 40 -9.92 24.08 -13.82
CA CYS A 40 -10.30 22.68 -13.68
C CYS A 40 -10.04 22.03 -15.04
N ILE A 41 -9.30 20.93 -15.08
CA ILE A 41 -9.28 20.05 -16.24
C ILE A 41 -10.65 19.37 -16.28
N SER A 42 -11.63 20.00 -16.92
CA SER A 42 -12.84 19.31 -17.38
C SER A 42 -12.53 18.72 -18.75
N MET A 43 -12.38 17.41 -18.83
CA MET A 43 -12.36 16.69 -20.11
C MET A 43 -13.81 16.46 -20.52
N THR A 44 -14.25 17.07 -21.62
CA THR A 44 -15.55 16.77 -22.25
C THR A 44 -15.36 16.32 -23.70
N ASP A 45 -16.03 15.19 -23.98
CA ASP A 45 -16.63 14.68 -25.21
C ASP A 45 -15.78 14.03 -26.32
N GLY A 46 -15.62 12.71 -26.15
CA GLY A 46 -15.36 11.67 -27.16
C GLY A 46 -15.80 10.32 -26.57
N PRO A 47 -16.19 9.30 -27.37
CA PRO A 47 -17.03 8.19 -26.92
C PRO A 47 -16.43 7.41 -25.74
N ASP A 48 -17.27 7.24 -24.72
CA ASP A 48 -17.03 6.74 -23.37
C ASP A 48 -16.13 5.51 -23.26
N VAL A 49 -14.90 5.73 -22.79
CA VAL A 49 -14.11 4.76 -22.01
C VAL A 49 -13.45 5.57 -20.89
N ALA A 50 -13.69 5.17 -19.63
CA ALA A 50 -13.22 5.86 -18.43
C ALA A 50 -11.72 6.24 -18.49
N SER A 51 -11.42 7.48 -18.85
CA SER A 51 -10.07 8.03 -19.02
C SER A 51 -9.45 8.38 -17.67
N LEU A 52 -8.84 7.47 -16.91
CA LEU A 52 -8.13 7.86 -15.67
C LEU A 52 -9.02 8.72 -14.71
N THR A 53 -10.35 8.57 -14.79
CA THR A 53 -11.31 9.69 -14.92
C THR A 53 -11.74 10.44 -13.66
N ASP A 54 -11.00 10.36 -12.55
CA ASP A 54 -11.21 11.31 -11.45
C ASP A 54 -10.07 11.19 -10.42
N LEU A 55 -8.93 11.82 -10.71
CA LEU A 55 -7.88 11.97 -9.69
C LEU A 55 -8.34 12.94 -8.61
N ASP A 56 -8.12 12.59 -7.36
CA ASP A 56 -8.32 13.52 -6.25
C ASP A 56 -7.14 14.49 -6.20
N THR A 57 -7.36 15.71 -6.66
CA THR A 57 -6.36 16.78 -6.62
C THR A 57 -6.41 17.58 -5.32
N GLN A 58 -7.31 17.26 -4.37
CA GLN A 58 -7.44 18.03 -3.14
C GLN A 58 -6.26 17.79 -2.19
N GLY A 59 -5.41 18.80 -2.07
CA GLY A 59 -4.16 18.70 -1.32
C GLY A 59 -3.11 17.85 -2.03
N PHE A 60 -3.16 17.79 -3.36
CA PHE A 60 -2.13 17.26 -4.25
C PHE A 60 -1.71 18.38 -5.22
N GLU A 61 -0.43 18.74 -5.21
CA GLU A 61 0.15 19.58 -6.26
C GLU A 61 0.96 18.67 -7.18
N PHE A 62 0.39 18.36 -8.35
CA PHE A 62 1.12 17.70 -9.42
C PHE A 62 1.80 18.77 -10.28
N ASP A 63 3.05 18.52 -10.69
CA ASP A 63 3.68 19.33 -11.72
C ASP A 63 2.95 19.05 -13.06
N PRO A 64 2.45 20.09 -13.77
CA PRO A 64 1.79 19.89 -15.06
C PRO A 64 2.69 19.23 -16.13
N GLN A 65 4.01 19.23 -15.94
CA GLN A 65 4.94 18.52 -16.81
C GLN A 65 5.01 17.02 -16.50
N ASP A 66 4.62 16.60 -15.30
CA ASP A 66 4.62 15.22 -14.86
C ASP A 66 3.31 14.52 -15.19
N ILE A 67 2.17 15.21 -15.15
CA ILE A 67 0.88 14.67 -15.57
C ILE A 67 0.19 15.65 -16.50
N ASN A 68 0.06 15.27 -17.78
CA ASN A 68 -0.70 16.01 -18.80
C ASN A 68 -1.23 15.06 -19.88
N GLU A 69 -1.85 15.61 -20.93
CA GLU A 69 -2.48 14.84 -22.01
C GLU A 69 -1.52 13.88 -22.74
N GLY A 70 -0.20 14.14 -22.70
CA GLY A 70 0.81 13.33 -23.36
C GLY A 70 1.56 12.36 -22.45
N VAL A 71 1.70 12.67 -21.15
CA VAL A 71 2.63 11.96 -20.27
C VAL A 71 2.10 11.77 -18.85
N PHE A 72 2.51 10.67 -18.23
CA PHE A 72 2.35 10.32 -16.82
C PHE A 72 3.73 9.93 -16.25
N TYR A 73 4.37 10.85 -15.53
CA TYR A 73 5.69 10.73 -14.90
C TYR A 73 6.78 10.14 -15.82
N GLY A 74 6.79 10.57 -17.08
CA GLY A 74 7.73 10.11 -18.10
C GLY A 74 7.27 8.91 -18.95
N THR A 75 6.11 8.32 -18.67
CA THR A 75 5.46 7.29 -19.49
C THR A 75 4.38 7.92 -20.39
N PRO A 76 4.28 7.58 -21.68
CA PRO A 76 3.21 8.12 -22.53
C PRO A 76 1.81 7.83 -21.95
N LEU A 77 0.94 8.83 -21.88
CA LEU A 77 -0.40 8.67 -21.30
C LEU A 77 -1.23 7.63 -22.06
N SER A 78 -1.00 7.48 -23.37
CA SER A 78 -1.64 6.48 -24.22
C SER A 78 -1.36 5.04 -23.78
N VAL A 79 -0.19 4.78 -23.17
CA VAL A 79 0.19 3.47 -22.62
C VAL A 79 -0.65 3.17 -21.39
N ILE A 80 -0.77 4.15 -20.50
CA ILE A 80 -1.60 4.05 -19.29
C ILE A 80 -3.08 3.81 -19.66
N ARG A 81 -3.61 4.60 -20.61
CA ARG A 81 -4.99 4.44 -21.10
C ARG A 81 -5.24 3.05 -21.71
N ARG A 82 -4.27 2.50 -22.45
CA ARG A 82 -4.39 1.16 -23.04
C ARG A 82 -4.42 0.07 -21.96
N ALA A 83 -3.54 0.18 -20.96
CA ALA A 83 -3.52 -0.75 -19.82
C ALA A 83 -4.87 -0.75 -19.08
N GLU A 84 -5.45 0.42 -18.83
CA GLU A 84 -6.78 0.55 -18.23
C GLU A 84 -7.89 -0.04 -19.11
N ALA A 85 -7.88 0.26 -20.42
CA ALA A 85 -8.88 -0.24 -21.35
C ALA A 85 -8.90 -1.78 -21.40
N HIS A 86 -7.73 -2.42 -21.36
CA HIS A 86 -7.62 -3.88 -21.32
C HIS A 86 -8.29 -4.50 -20.09
N LEU A 87 -8.33 -3.78 -18.96
CA LEU A 87 -8.93 -4.27 -17.71
C LEU A 87 -10.43 -4.02 -17.63
N THR A 88 -10.97 -3.11 -18.45
CA THR A 88 -12.41 -2.84 -18.54
C THR A 88 -13.10 -3.65 -19.65
N ASP A 89 -12.34 -4.20 -20.60
CA ASP A 89 -12.86 -5.00 -21.70
C ASP A 89 -13.09 -6.46 -21.28
N PRO A 90 -14.35 -6.93 -21.19
CA PRO A 90 -14.66 -8.30 -20.77
C PRO A 90 -14.24 -9.37 -21.78
N SER A 91 -13.85 -9.00 -23.01
CA SER A 91 -13.34 -9.94 -24.00
C SER A 91 -11.85 -10.28 -23.79
N ILE A 92 -11.14 -9.48 -22.99
CA ILE A 92 -9.73 -9.68 -22.67
C ILE A 92 -9.64 -10.45 -21.36
N ARG A 93 -8.98 -11.62 -21.41
CA ARG A 93 -8.69 -12.42 -20.21
C ARG A 93 -7.65 -11.71 -19.36
N SER A 94 -8.10 -11.00 -18.35
CA SER A 94 -7.25 -10.23 -17.44
C SER A 94 -7.11 -10.89 -16.07
N VAL A 95 -6.01 -10.60 -15.39
CA VAL A 95 -5.67 -11.16 -14.07
C VAL A 95 -5.61 -10.06 -13.02
N ALA A 96 -6.27 -10.26 -11.88
CA ALA A 96 -6.02 -9.48 -10.68
C ALA A 96 -5.12 -10.28 -9.73
N TYR A 97 -3.92 -9.76 -9.48
CA TYR A 97 -2.90 -10.37 -8.62
C TYR A 97 -2.94 -9.73 -7.23
N PHE A 98 -3.45 -10.47 -6.25
CA PHE A 98 -3.59 -10.02 -4.86
C PHE A 98 -2.34 -10.35 -4.07
N SER A 99 -1.75 -9.35 -3.41
CA SER A 99 -0.61 -9.54 -2.51
C SER A 99 -0.67 -8.56 -1.34
N MET A 100 -0.26 -9.01 -0.16
CA MET A 100 -0.17 -8.17 1.04
C MET A 100 0.96 -7.11 0.92
N GLU A 101 1.95 -7.39 0.07
CA GLU A 101 3.12 -6.54 -0.14
C GLU A 101 3.59 -6.52 -1.60
N PHE A 102 4.24 -5.41 -1.98
CA PHE A 102 4.83 -5.20 -3.31
C PHE A 102 6.19 -4.47 -3.23
N GLY A 103 7.26 -5.14 -3.64
CA GLY A 103 8.63 -4.64 -3.72
C GLY A 103 8.92 -4.00 -5.08
N LEU A 104 8.52 -2.74 -5.25
CA LEU A 104 8.57 -2.08 -6.55
C LEU A 104 9.92 -1.43 -6.88
N ALA A 105 10.81 -1.29 -5.89
CA ALA A 105 12.15 -0.71 -6.00
C ALA A 105 12.33 0.24 -7.21
N PRO A 106 11.60 1.37 -7.26
CA PRO A 106 11.57 2.23 -8.44
C PRO A 106 12.94 2.85 -8.73
N SER A 107 13.85 2.84 -7.75
CA SER A 107 15.20 3.36 -7.86
C SER A 107 16.08 2.65 -8.90
N VAL A 108 15.77 1.41 -9.32
CA VAL A 108 16.68 0.62 -10.17
C VAL A 108 16.07 0.18 -11.49
N TYR A 109 14.82 -0.32 -11.51
CA TYR A 109 14.27 -0.91 -12.71
C TYR A 109 13.87 0.15 -13.73
N GLN A 110 12.91 1.00 -13.36
CA GLN A 110 12.37 2.06 -14.21
C GLN A 110 11.84 3.20 -13.33
N PRO A 111 12.72 4.11 -12.89
CA PRO A 111 12.29 5.22 -12.05
C PRO A 111 11.32 6.11 -12.82
N TYR A 112 10.24 6.47 -12.14
CA TYR A 112 9.42 7.59 -12.55
C TYR A 112 10.28 8.85 -12.68
N ARG A 113 10.07 9.59 -13.77
CA ARG A 113 10.78 10.85 -14.00
C ARG A 113 9.85 11.97 -13.60
N THR A 114 10.16 12.61 -12.48
CA THR A 114 9.47 13.80 -12.01
C THR A 114 10.30 15.05 -12.29
N LYS A 115 9.64 16.13 -12.71
CA LYS A 115 10.21 17.48 -12.83
C LYS A 115 10.13 18.24 -11.52
N ALA A 116 9.16 17.89 -10.67
CA ALA A 116 9.07 18.43 -9.33
C ALA A 116 10.26 17.99 -8.46
N PRO A 117 10.76 18.85 -7.57
CA PRO A 117 11.75 18.45 -6.59
C PRO A 117 11.15 17.42 -5.61
N LEU A 118 11.88 16.34 -5.35
CA LEU A 118 11.48 15.35 -4.34
C LEU A 118 11.34 16.00 -2.97
N THR A 119 10.21 15.75 -2.30
CA THR A 119 9.98 16.21 -0.93
C THR A 119 10.96 15.51 0.04
N PRO A 120 11.34 16.17 1.15
CA PRO A 120 12.22 15.57 2.15
C PRO A 120 11.78 14.17 2.64
N ARG A 121 10.47 13.95 2.79
CA ARG A 121 9.89 12.70 3.31
C ARG A 121 9.95 11.54 2.31
N ASN A 122 10.05 11.84 1.01
CA ASN A 122 10.17 10.82 -0.05
C ASN A 122 11.58 10.76 -0.64
N ARG A 123 12.55 11.41 -0.01
CA ARG A 123 13.94 11.46 -0.46
C ARG A 123 14.80 10.63 0.46
N LYS A 124 15.43 9.60 -0.10
CA LYS A 124 16.57 8.92 0.54
C LYS A 124 17.72 9.93 0.52
N ARG A 125 18.39 10.14 1.64
CA ARG A 125 19.49 11.12 1.73
C ARG A 125 20.78 10.45 2.11
N ASP A 126 20.73 9.66 3.18
CA ASP A 126 21.90 9.17 3.86
C ASP A 126 21.73 7.67 4.15
N PHE A 127 22.75 6.89 3.78
CA PHE A 127 22.94 5.55 4.31
C PHE A 127 24.08 5.58 5.31
N GLU A 128 23.79 5.17 6.54
CA GLU A 128 24.82 4.82 7.50
C GLU A 128 25.44 3.49 7.06
N ILE A 129 26.71 3.51 6.65
CA ILE A 129 27.45 2.27 6.45
C ILE A 129 27.76 1.71 7.83
N PHE A 130 27.06 0.65 8.22
CA PHE A 130 27.40 -0.07 9.43
C PHE A 130 28.76 -0.75 9.23
N SER A 131 29.75 -0.30 9.99
CA SER A 131 31.09 -0.87 9.99
C SER A 131 31.35 -1.58 11.30
N ASN A 132 32.09 -2.69 11.24
CA ASN A 132 32.67 -3.28 12.45
C ASN A 132 33.75 -2.36 13.09
N MET A 133 34.15 -1.29 12.41
CA MET A 133 35.03 -0.25 12.94
C MET A 133 34.20 0.96 13.39
N ARG A 134 33.99 1.08 14.70
CA ARG A 134 33.20 2.16 15.34
C ARG A 134 33.54 3.60 14.90
N GLN A 135 34.78 3.85 14.48
CA GLN A 135 35.18 5.18 13.96
C GLN A 135 34.61 5.44 12.57
N MET A 136 34.46 4.40 11.75
CA MET A 136 34.00 4.49 10.37
C MET A 136 32.50 4.75 10.25
N ASP A 137 31.70 4.35 11.25
CA ASP A 137 30.27 4.69 11.34
C ASP A 137 30.03 6.21 11.28
N TYR A 138 30.99 7.01 11.76
CA TYR A 138 30.93 8.48 11.73
C TYR A 138 31.47 9.11 10.44
N TYR A 139 32.28 8.39 9.67
CA TYR A 139 32.98 8.94 8.49
C TYR A 139 32.38 8.49 7.16
N HIS A 140 31.57 7.44 7.13
CA HIS A 140 31.00 6.88 5.90
C HIS A 140 29.48 7.04 5.85
N VAL A 141 29.06 8.28 5.58
CA VAL A 141 27.73 8.54 5.05
C VAL A 141 27.82 8.47 3.53
N VAL A 142 27.06 7.56 2.93
CA VAL A 142 26.87 7.59 1.47
C VAL A 142 25.67 8.47 1.19
N HIS A 143 25.93 9.62 0.58
CA HIS A 143 24.88 10.49 0.08
C HIS A 143 24.30 9.89 -1.21
N ILE A 144 23.04 9.49 -1.14
CA ILE A 144 22.29 8.97 -2.29
C ILE A 144 21.07 9.87 -2.43
N ASP A 145 20.99 10.69 -3.47
CA ASP A 145 19.85 11.60 -3.71
C ASP A 145 18.84 10.94 -4.65
N THR A 146 18.14 9.92 -4.14
CA THR A 146 17.11 9.19 -4.89
C THR A 146 15.78 9.16 -4.13
N VAL A 147 14.70 8.86 -4.83
CA VAL A 147 13.40 8.59 -4.19
C VAL A 147 13.51 7.38 -3.27
N VAL A 148 12.78 7.38 -2.16
CA VAL A 148 12.59 6.18 -1.34
C VAL A 148 11.78 5.13 -2.11
N ASP A 149 11.97 3.86 -1.79
CA ASP A 149 11.03 2.84 -2.26
C ASP A 149 9.66 3.08 -1.62
N ILE A 150 8.58 2.79 -2.33
CA ILE A 150 7.26 2.79 -1.71
C ILE A 150 7.31 1.74 -0.57
N PRO A 151 7.10 2.14 0.70
CA PRO A 151 7.32 1.27 1.84
C PRO A 151 6.14 0.31 2.05
N ILE A 152 5.78 -0.44 1.01
CA ILE A 152 4.68 -1.41 1.03
C ILE A 152 5.14 -2.87 0.95
N TYR A 153 6.36 -3.15 1.38
CA TYR A 153 6.88 -4.51 1.51
C TYR A 153 7.88 -4.65 2.66
N SER A 154 8.14 -5.88 3.08
CA SER A 154 9.10 -6.20 4.14
C SER A 154 10.16 -7.24 3.73
N GLY A 155 9.87 -8.09 2.75
CA GLY A 155 10.77 -9.19 2.42
C GLY A 155 10.61 -9.79 1.03
N GLY A 156 11.05 -11.05 0.89
CA GLY A 156 11.15 -11.74 -0.40
C GLY A 156 9.81 -11.95 -1.11
N LEU A 157 8.71 -12.14 -0.36
CA LEU A 157 7.36 -12.25 -0.95
C LEU A 157 6.94 -10.94 -1.63
N GLY A 158 7.29 -9.79 -1.03
CA GLY A 158 7.10 -8.49 -1.64
C GLY A 158 7.95 -8.29 -2.88
N VAL A 159 9.25 -8.63 -2.82
CA VAL A 159 10.14 -8.60 -4.00
C VAL A 159 9.56 -9.43 -5.14
N LEU A 160 9.15 -10.66 -4.87
CA LEU A 160 8.49 -11.54 -5.83
C LEU A 160 7.24 -10.88 -6.43
N ALA A 161 6.33 -10.36 -5.59
CA ALA A 161 5.12 -9.70 -6.06
C ALA A 161 5.42 -8.48 -6.95
N GLY A 162 6.42 -7.68 -6.60
CA GLY A 162 6.86 -6.54 -7.40
C GLY A 162 7.48 -6.97 -8.74
N ASP A 163 8.31 -8.00 -8.74
CA ASP A 163 8.94 -8.54 -9.95
C ASP A 163 7.92 -9.25 -10.86
N THR A 164 6.86 -9.84 -10.30
CA THR A 164 5.70 -10.33 -11.06
C THR A 164 5.04 -9.19 -11.83
N LEU A 165 4.80 -8.02 -11.21
CA LEU A 165 4.21 -6.87 -11.92
C LEU A 165 5.15 -6.33 -13.00
N LYS A 166 6.45 -6.22 -12.72
CA LYS A 166 7.46 -5.77 -13.71
C LYS A 166 7.54 -6.73 -14.90
N SER A 167 7.57 -8.03 -14.63
CA SER A 167 7.61 -9.07 -15.66
C SER A 167 6.33 -9.07 -16.49
N ALA A 168 5.15 -8.92 -15.85
CA ALA A 168 3.89 -8.78 -16.54
C ALA A 168 3.84 -7.53 -17.42
N ALA A 169 4.46 -6.43 -16.96
CA ALA A 169 4.59 -5.21 -17.75
C ALA A 169 5.41 -5.47 -19.02
N ASP A 170 6.61 -6.07 -18.89
CA ASP A 170 7.51 -6.35 -20.01
C ASP A 170 6.96 -7.38 -20.99
N LEU A 171 6.24 -8.37 -20.49
CA LEU A 171 5.55 -9.39 -21.30
C LEU A 171 4.22 -8.88 -21.88
N LYS A 172 3.84 -7.62 -21.60
CA LYS A 172 2.62 -6.97 -22.08
C LYS A 172 1.34 -7.72 -21.71
N LEU A 173 1.34 -8.34 -20.52
CA LEU A 173 0.19 -9.11 -20.02
C LEU A 173 -0.90 -8.19 -19.47
N PRO A 174 -2.20 -8.52 -19.69
CA PRO A 174 -3.32 -7.80 -19.10
C PRO A 174 -3.49 -8.19 -17.62
N LEU A 175 -2.61 -7.66 -16.78
CA LEU A 175 -2.59 -7.93 -15.34
C LEU A 175 -2.68 -6.62 -14.56
N LEU A 176 -3.32 -6.67 -13.39
CA LEU A 176 -3.25 -5.61 -12.38
C LEU A 176 -2.89 -6.19 -11.02
N GLY A 177 -2.16 -5.42 -10.21
CA GLY A 177 -1.91 -5.74 -8.80
C GLY A 177 -3.00 -5.18 -7.89
N VAL A 178 -3.31 -5.88 -6.80
CA VAL A 178 -4.19 -5.43 -5.72
C VAL A 178 -3.47 -5.59 -4.40
N GLY A 179 -3.37 -4.49 -3.63
CA GLY A 179 -2.69 -4.48 -2.35
C GLY A 179 -3.22 -3.41 -1.39
N ILE A 180 -2.47 -3.19 -0.31
CA ILE A 180 -2.79 -2.18 0.70
C ILE A 180 -1.69 -1.11 0.69
N LEU A 181 -2.08 0.15 0.78
CA LEU A 181 -1.16 1.26 0.96
C LEU A 181 -0.78 1.37 2.45
N TRP A 182 0.45 1.00 2.79
CA TRP A 182 0.93 1.06 4.17
C TRP A 182 1.50 2.44 4.54
N ASN A 183 0.77 3.20 5.36
CA ASN A 183 1.14 4.57 5.72
C ASN A 183 2.44 4.67 6.56
N LYS A 184 2.85 3.59 7.22
CA LYS A 184 4.05 3.51 8.10
C LYS A 184 5.01 2.37 7.73
N GLY A 185 4.71 1.63 6.66
CA GLY A 185 5.46 0.46 6.21
C GLY A 185 5.47 -0.71 7.19
N TYR A 186 6.51 -1.53 7.16
CA TYR A 186 6.67 -2.66 8.08
C TYR A 186 7.24 -2.20 9.43
N PHE A 187 8.48 -1.73 9.43
CA PHE A 187 9.07 -0.88 10.46
C PHE A 187 10.38 -0.29 9.90
N ASP A 188 10.80 0.84 10.45
CA ASP A 188 12.14 1.40 10.23
C ASP A 188 13.10 0.77 11.24
N GLN A 189 14.11 0.01 10.79
CA GLN A 189 15.01 -0.70 11.70
C GLN A 189 16.06 0.24 12.24
N GLN A 190 16.00 0.52 13.54
CA GLN A 190 17.01 1.30 14.23
C GLN A 190 17.83 0.40 15.15
N PHE A 191 19.10 0.72 15.34
CA PHE A 191 19.98 -0.01 16.25
C PHE A 191 20.48 0.89 17.36
N CYS A 192 20.35 0.40 18.59
CA CYS A 192 20.93 1.01 19.76
C CYS A 192 21.89 0.03 20.42
N ILE A 193 23.11 0.48 20.75
CA ILE A 193 24.11 -0.34 21.43
C ILE A 193 23.59 -0.92 22.75
N GLN A 194 22.74 -0.18 23.47
CA GLN A 194 22.21 -0.61 24.77
C GLN A 194 21.00 -1.54 24.64
N TYR A 195 20.13 -1.31 23.66
CA TYR A 195 18.82 -1.95 23.57
C TYR A 195 18.68 -2.91 22.39
N GLY A 196 19.71 -3.04 21.54
CA GLY A 196 19.67 -3.83 20.32
C GLY A 196 18.81 -3.18 19.25
N GLN A 197 18.00 -3.98 18.56
CA GLN A 197 17.07 -3.51 17.54
C GLN A 197 15.89 -2.76 18.18
N LEU A 198 15.58 -1.59 17.65
CA LEU A 198 14.42 -0.79 18.00
C LEU A 198 13.54 -0.57 16.77
N PRO A 199 12.21 -0.72 16.88
CA PRO A 199 11.30 -0.44 15.79
C PRO A 199 11.01 1.07 15.70
N GLY A 200 11.35 1.68 14.57
CA GLY A 200 10.90 3.00 14.15
C GLY A 200 9.68 2.92 13.21
N GLN A 201 9.07 4.07 12.94
CA GLN A 201 8.04 4.19 11.91
C GLN A 201 8.62 4.86 10.67
N PHE A 202 8.27 4.36 9.49
CA PHE A 202 8.68 5.01 8.25
C PHE A 202 7.88 6.32 8.07
N ASP A 203 8.58 7.44 7.94
CA ASP A 203 7.97 8.75 7.73
C ASP A 203 8.04 9.15 6.25
N TRP A 204 6.96 8.84 5.51
CA TRP A 204 6.84 9.16 4.09
C TRP A 204 5.50 9.82 3.77
N ASP A 205 5.40 10.41 2.59
CA ASP A 205 4.19 11.08 2.14
C ASP A 205 3.67 10.48 0.83
N PRO A 206 2.63 9.63 0.88
CA PRO A 206 2.02 9.07 -0.32
C PRO A 206 1.57 10.14 -1.33
N ARG A 207 1.20 11.35 -0.85
CA ARG A 207 0.65 12.41 -1.70
C ARG A 207 1.67 13.08 -2.59
N SER A 208 2.94 13.09 -2.16
CA SER A 208 4.04 13.68 -2.92
C SER A 208 4.96 12.63 -3.56
N TYR A 209 4.51 11.37 -3.62
CA TYR A 209 5.30 10.28 -4.19
C TYR A 209 5.12 10.24 -5.72
N PRO A 210 6.21 10.30 -6.52
CA PRO A 210 6.12 10.25 -7.98
C PRO A 210 5.44 8.97 -8.50
N GLY A 211 4.41 9.14 -9.33
CA GLY A 211 3.67 8.03 -9.95
C GLY A 211 2.58 7.39 -9.09
N LEU A 212 2.47 7.73 -7.81
CA LEU A 212 1.40 7.28 -6.92
C LEU A 212 0.30 8.35 -6.89
N VAL A 213 -0.89 8.00 -7.37
CA VAL A 213 -2.01 8.94 -7.50
C VAL A 213 -3.23 8.46 -6.75
N LYS A 214 -3.90 9.38 -6.04
CA LYS A 214 -5.16 9.10 -5.35
C LYS A 214 -6.34 9.32 -6.29
N LEU A 215 -7.32 8.43 -6.24
CA LEU A 215 -8.58 8.56 -6.97
C LEU A 215 -9.62 9.30 -6.10
N LYS A 216 -10.57 10.00 -6.73
CA LYS A 216 -11.78 10.49 -6.04
C LYS A 216 -12.73 9.36 -5.67
N ALA A 217 -12.64 8.24 -6.41
CA ALA A 217 -13.36 7.03 -6.04
C ALA A 217 -12.82 6.49 -4.72
N ASP A 218 -13.73 6.29 -3.78
CA ASP A 218 -13.53 5.52 -2.56
C ASP A 218 -14.39 4.25 -2.61
N MET A 219 -14.21 3.41 -1.61
CA MET A 219 -15.03 2.22 -1.39
C MET A 219 -15.35 2.07 0.10
N GLU A 220 -16.36 1.27 0.42
CA GLU A 220 -16.74 0.98 1.79
C GLU A 220 -16.73 -0.54 2.06
N LEU A 221 -16.25 -0.90 3.25
CA LEU A 221 -16.20 -2.27 3.74
C LEU A 221 -16.64 -2.30 5.20
N GLU A 222 -17.55 -3.22 5.52
CA GLU A 222 -17.98 -3.44 6.90
C GLU A 222 -16.92 -4.22 7.67
N ILE A 223 -16.46 -3.66 8.79
CA ILE A 223 -15.61 -4.34 9.76
C ILE A 223 -16.46 -4.62 11.00
N GLY A 224 -16.88 -5.86 11.17
CA GLY A 224 -17.91 -6.22 12.14
C GLY A 224 -19.26 -5.61 11.74
N ARG A 225 -19.69 -4.56 12.45
CA ARG A 225 -20.93 -3.81 12.15
C ARG A 225 -20.67 -2.35 11.78
N GLU A 226 -19.41 -1.94 11.71
CA GLU A 226 -19.03 -0.56 11.43
C GLU A 226 -18.61 -0.42 9.96
N PRO A 227 -19.23 0.48 9.19
CA PRO A 227 -18.77 0.80 7.85
C PRO A 227 -17.45 1.57 7.92
N VAL A 228 -16.45 1.12 7.17
CA VAL A 228 -15.15 1.77 7.05
C VAL A 228 -14.90 2.14 5.59
N ARG A 229 -14.54 3.40 5.35
CA ARG A 229 -14.25 3.92 4.00
C ARG A 229 -12.76 3.76 3.69
N PHE A 230 -12.42 3.43 2.45
CA PHE A 230 -11.05 3.32 1.99
C PHE A 230 -10.84 4.19 0.75
N ASN A 231 -9.81 5.02 0.79
CA ASN A 231 -9.31 5.69 -0.42
C ASN A 231 -8.75 4.63 -1.37
N LEU A 232 -8.91 4.87 -2.68
CA LEU A 232 -8.27 4.07 -3.71
C LEU A 232 -7.11 4.84 -4.31
N TRP A 233 -5.97 4.17 -4.44
CA TRP A 233 -4.76 4.71 -5.04
C TRP A 233 -4.34 3.86 -6.24
N LYS A 234 -3.70 4.49 -7.22
CA LYS A 234 -3.08 3.82 -8.36
C LYS A 234 -1.60 4.12 -8.44
N TYR A 235 -0.85 3.09 -8.81
CA TYR A 235 0.54 3.19 -9.25
C TYR A 235 0.66 2.36 -10.52
N TYR A 236 1.37 2.85 -11.54
CA TYR A 236 1.59 2.07 -12.76
C TYR A 236 3.01 1.53 -12.78
N VAL A 237 3.18 0.27 -13.16
CA VAL A 237 4.50 -0.34 -13.36
C VAL A 237 4.74 -0.37 -14.87
N PRO A 238 5.55 0.54 -15.43
CA PRO A 238 5.83 0.53 -16.86
C PRO A 238 6.69 -0.67 -17.27
N SER A 239 6.59 -1.04 -18.54
CA SER A 239 7.52 -1.96 -19.21
C SER A 239 8.82 -1.24 -19.59
N PHE A 240 9.90 -1.99 -19.81
CA PHE A 240 11.24 -1.44 -20.06
C PHE A 240 11.29 -0.55 -21.31
N ASP A 241 10.49 -0.89 -22.32
CA ASP A 241 10.30 -0.15 -23.56
C ASP A 241 9.26 0.99 -23.44
N ARG A 242 8.56 1.07 -22.30
CA ARG A 242 7.45 1.97 -22.00
C ARG A 242 6.29 1.89 -23.00
N GLU A 243 6.08 0.71 -23.59
CA GLU A 243 4.95 0.47 -24.49
C GLU A 243 3.74 -0.17 -23.79
N HIS A 244 3.94 -0.70 -22.58
CA HIS A 244 2.88 -1.27 -21.73
C HIS A 244 3.07 -0.82 -20.28
N ALA A 245 2.02 -0.98 -19.47
CA ALA A 245 2.08 -0.77 -18.04
C ALA A 245 1.11 -1.69 -17.32
N VAL A 246 1.46 -2.08 -16.10
CA VAL A 246 0.61 -2.86 -15.20
C VAL A 246 0.11 -1.95 -14.09
N PRO A 247 -1.21 -1.73 -13.95
CA PRO A 247 -1.76 -0.95 -12.85
C PRO A 247 -1.65 -1.71 -11.53
N LEU A 248 -1.43 -0.99 -10.44
CA LEU A 248 -1.49 -1.47 -9.06
C LEU A 248 -2.50 -0.62 -8.30
N VAL A 249 -3.56 -1.27 -7.80
CA VAL A 249 -4.58 -0.65 -6.96
C VAL A 249 -4.24 -0.89 -5.50
N LEU A 250 -4.19 0.19 -4.71
CA LEU A 250 -3.89 0.13 -3.28
C LEU A 250 -5.04 0.71 -2.46
N LEU A 251 -5.46 -0.02 -1.42
CA LEU A 251 -6.48 0.40 -0.46
C LEU A 251 -5.85 1.12 0.73
N ASP A 252 -6.46 2.22 1.16
CA ASP A 252 -5.96 3.05 2.26
C ASP A 252 -7.10 3.48 3.18
N SER A 253 -7.07 3.08 4.44
CA SER A 253 -8.11 3.41 5.42
C SER A 253 -7.96 4.81 6.02
N ASN A 254 -6.92 5.56 5.67
CA ASN A 254 -6.70 6.94 6.11
C ASN A 254 -7.68 7.92 5.43
N HIS A 255 -8.97 7.70 5.67
CA HIS A 255 -10.07 8.49 5.15
C HIS A 255 -10.52 9.52 6.19
N PRO A 256 -10.83 10.79 5.82
CA PRO A 256 -11.24 11.82 6.77
C PRO A 256 -12.48 11.41 7.59
N ASP A 257 -13.46 10.77 6.95
CA ASP A 257 -14.73 10.33 7.56
C ASP A 257 -14.61 9.13 8.50
N ASN A 258 -13.47 8.43 8.50
CA ASN A 258 -13.29 7.28 9.37
C ASN A 258 -13.05 7.70 10.83
N PRO A 259 -13.46 6.89 11.81
CA PRO A 259 -13.03 7.08 13.20
C PRO A 259 -11.51 6.87 13.33
N PRO A 260 -10.85 7.42 14.38
CA PRO A 260 -9.39 7.34 14.54
C PRO A 260 -8.83 5.92 14.42
N TRP A 261 -9.46 4.94 15.07
CA TRP A 261 -9.02 3.54 15.02
C TRP A 261 -9.01 2.96 13.60
N ALA A 262 -10.00 3.35 12.78
CA ALA A 262 -10.14 2.84 11.43
C ALA A 262 -9.10 3.46 10.48
N LYS A 263 -8.69 4.72 10.73
CA LYS A 263 -7.59 5.36 9.99
C LYS A 263 -6.26 4.63 10.16
N GLU A 264 -6.10 3.87 11.24
CA GLU A 264 -4.87 3.15 11.54
C GLU A 264 -4.81 1.73 10.93
N LEU A 265 -5.91 1.22 10.35
CA LEU A 265 -6.00 -0.12 9.73
C LEU A 265 -4.89 -0.39 8.71
N THR A 266 -4.52 0.62 7.91
CA THR A 266 -3.49 0.54 6.88
C THR A 266 -2.20 1.25 7.28
N ASN A 267 -1.90 1.39 8.58
CA ASN A 267 -0.62 1.95 9.01
C ASN A 267 0.54 0.97 8.80
N GLN A 268 0.49 -0.19 9.45
CA GLN A 268 1.63 -1.10 9.55
C GLN A 268 1.34 -2.44 8.85
N LEU A 269 2.23 -2.79 7.90
CA LEU A 269 2.23 -4.11 7.26
C LEU A 269 2.48 -5.20 8.32
N TYR A 270 1.71 -6.29 8.27
CA TYR A 270 1.81 -7.41 9.21
C TYR A 270 1.66 -7.00 10.69
N GLN A 271 0.80 -6.03 10.97
CA GLN A 271 0.42 -5.71 12.35
C GLN A 271 -0.25 -6.93 12.99
N SER A 272 0.37 -7.44 14.07
CA SER A 272 -0.05 -8.65 14.76
C SER A 272 -0.15 -8.48 16.27
N SER A 273 -0.26 -7.24 16.77
CA SER A 273 -0.45 -6.93 18.19
C SER A 273 -1.67 -7.63 18.78
N THR A 274 -2.71 -7.84 17.97
CA THR A 274 -3.84 -8.71 18.28
C THR A 274 -4.23 -9.53 17.05
N VAL A 275 -4.93 -10.64 17.29
CA VAL A 275 -5.50 -11.49 16.21
C VAL A 275 -6.49 -10.71 15.35
N TRP A 276 -7.24 -9.78 15.95
CA TRP A 276 -8.20 -8.93 15.25
C TRP A 276 -7.54 -8.11 14.13
N TRP A 277 -6.39 -7.48 14.38
CA TRP A 277 -5.64 -6.73 13.35
C TRP A 277 -5.28 -7.60 12.17
N LYS A 278 -4.81 -8.82 12.45
CA LYS A 278 -4.49 -9.81 11.44
C LYS A 278 -5.71 -10.09 10.57
N ILE A 279 -6.85 -10.45 11.16
CA ILE A 279 -8.10 -10.73 10.44
C ILE A 279 -8.53 -9.54 9.57
N VAL A 280 -8.56 -8.33 10.12
CA VAL A 280 -9.02 -7.14 9.40
C VAL A 280 -8.15 -6.87 8.19
N GLN A 281 -6.82 -6.97 8.30
CA GLN A 281 -5.92 -6.79 7.15
C GLN A 281 -6.21 -7.78 6.02
N ARG A 282 -6.48 -9.05 6.34
CA ARG A 282 -6.86 -10.06 5.33
C ARG A 282 -8.24 -9.76 4.73
N LYS A 283 -9.20 -9.27 5.52
CA LYS A 283 -10.52 -8.87 5.02
C LYS A 283 -10.42 -7.68 4.06
N VAL A 284 -9.62 -6.68 4.42
CA VAL A 284 -9.34 -5.50 3.58
C VAL A 284 -8.67 -5.91 2.27
N LEU A 285 -7.63 -6.75 2.31
CA LEU A 285 -6.97 -7.22 1.09
C LEU A 285 -7.91 -8.03 0.20
N GLY A 286 -8.57 -9.05 0.76
CA GLY A 286 -9.44 -9.95 0.01
C GLY A 286 -10.75 -9.29 -0.44
N MET A 287 -11.67 -9.07 0.51
CA MET A 287 -13.00 -8.52 0.19
C MET A 287 -12.92 -7.07 -0.27
N GLY A 288 -12.06 -6.28 0.39
CA GLY A 288 -11.87 -4.89 0.02
C GLY A 288 -11.27 -4.76 -1.39
N GLY A 289 -10.27 -5.55 -1.73
CA GLY A 289 -9.74 -5.61 -3.09
C GLY A 289 -10.81 -5.95 -4.12
N MET A 290 -11.64 -6.97 -3.89
CA MET A 290 -12.75 -7.30 -4.79
C MET A 290 -13.75 -6.15 -4.98
N ARG A 291 -14.10 -5.45 -3.90
CA ARG A 291 -14.97 -4.27 -3.95
C ARG A 291 -14.32 -3.11 -4.71
N ALA A 292 -13.01 -2.90 -4.55
CA ALA A 292 -12.27 -1.89 -5.29
C ALA A 292 -12.29 -2.18 -6.81
N LEU A 293 -12.05 -3.43 -7.22
CA LEU A 293 -12.12 -3.82 -8.64
C LEU A 293 -13.50 -3.57 -9.25
N ARG A 294 -14.58 -3.94 -8.53
CA ARG A 294 -15.96 -3.65 -8.96
C ARG A 294 -16.23 -2.16 -9.04
N ARG A 295 -15.78 -1.39 -8.04
CA ARG A 295 -15.97 0.07 -7.98
C ARG A 295 -15.28 0.80 -9.12
N LEU A 296 -14.16 0.25 -9.61
CA LEU A 296 -13.40 0.76 -10.75
C LEU A 296 -13.91 0.24 -12.10
N GLY A 297 -14.90 -0.65 -12.12
CA GLY A 297 -15.50 -1.18 -13.35
C GLY A 297 -14.61 -2.18 -14.09
N TYR A 298 -13.66 -2.84 -13.41
CA TYR A 298 -12.79 -3.81 -14.07
C TYR A 298 -13.47 -5.16 -14.29
N ALA A 299 -13.31 -5.70 -15.49
CA ALA A 299 -13.82 -6.99 -15.94
C ALA A 299 -12.72 -8.06 -15.83
N ILE A 300 -12.39 -8.44 -14.60
CA ILE A 300 -11.31 -9.40 -14.32
C ILE A 300 -11.75 -10.83 -14.60
N ASP A 301 -10.96 -11.61 -15.32
CA ASP A 301 -11.24 -13.02 -15.62
C ASP A 301 -10.79 -13.92 -14.46
N VAL A 302 -9.51 -13.80 -14.06
CA VAL A 302 -8.85 -14.65 -13.06
C VAL A 302 -8.33 -13.83 -11.88
N PHE A 303 -8.50 -14.35 -10.67
CA PHE A 303 -7.99 -13.79 -9.42
C PHE A 303 -6.85 -14.66 -8.89
N HIS A 304 -5.63 -14.13 -8.89
CA HIS A 304 -4.47 -14.85 -8.35
C HIS A 304 -4.20 -14.41 -6.91
N LEU A 305 -4.18 -15.35 -5.98
CA LEU A 305 -3.91 -15.13 -4.56
C LEU A 305 -2.45 -15.49 -4.23
N ASN A 306 -1.64 -14.48 -3.92
CA ASN A 306 -0.29 -14.67 -3.43
C ASN A 306 -0.31 -14.89 -1.90
N GLU A 307 -0.14 -16.13 -1.48
CA GLU A 307 -0.41 -16.61 -0.11
C GLU A 307 -1.88 -16.52 0.34
N GLY A 308 -2.21 -17.20 1.45
CA GLY A 308 -3.57 -17.25 2.00
C GLY A 308 -4.11 -15.91 2.51
N HIS A 309 -3.31 -14.84 2.46
CA HIS A 309 -3.64 -13.50 2.94
C HIS A 309 -4.87 -12.89 2.27
N ALA A 310 -5.11 -13.23 1.00
CA ALA A 310 -6.22 -12.71 0.21
C ALA A 310 -7.38 -13.71 0.08
N ALA A 311 -7.39 -14.81 0.84
CA ALA A 311 -8.39 -15.88 0.79
C ALA A 311 -9.84 -15.36 0.87
N PHE A 312 -10.09 -14.27 1.60
CA PHE A 312 -11.41 -13.65 1.69
C PHE A 312 -11.91 -13.01 0.38
N ALA A 313 -11.08 -12.87 -0.66
CA ALA A 313 -11.52 -12.48 -2.00
C ALA A 313 -12.54 -13.49 -2.57
N PHE A 314 -12.31 -14.79 -2.36
CA PHE A 314 -13.27 -15.83 -2.73
C PHE A 314 -14.55 -15.69 -1.92
N VAL A 315 -14.44 -15.50 -0.61
CA VAL A 315 -15.60 -15.35 0.29
C VAL A 315 -16.51 -14.21 -0.17
N GLU A 316 -15.97 -13.06 -0.57
CA GLU A 316 -16.77 -11.94 -1.09
C GLU A 316 -17.55 -12.30 -2.37
N MET A 317 -16.96 -13.11 -3.27
CA MET A 317 -17.65 -13.55 -4.49
C MET A 317 -18.61 -14.71 -4.26
N ALA A 318 -18.39 -15.50 -3.21
CA ALA A 318 -19.18 -16.66 -2.84
C ALA A 318 -20.53 -16.30 -2.19
N LYS A 319 -20.69 -15.07 -1.70
CA LYS A 319 -21.93 -14.62 -1.04
C LYS A 319 -23.14 -14.79 -1.96
N GLY A 320 -24.20 -15.37 -1.41
CA GLY A 320 -25.46 -15.61 -2.11
C GLY A 320 -25.41 -16.65 -3.23
N LYS A 321 -24.31 -17.41 -3.38
CA LYS A 321 -24.14 -18.42 -4.44
C LYS A 321 -24.55 -19.82 -4.01
N SER A 322 -25.11 -20.59 -4.95
CA SER A 322 -25.37 -22.02 -4.77
C SER A 322 -24.08 -22.85 -4.75
N PRO A 323 -24.08 -24.08 -4.21
CA PRO A 323 -22.93 -24.98 -4.27
C PRO A 323 -22.38 -25.21 -5.68
N GLU A 324 -23.25 -25.31 -6.69
CA GLU A 324 -22.86 -25.49 -8.09
C GLU A 324 -22.17 -24.25 -8.65
N GLU A 325 -22.69 -23.05 -8.32
CA GLU A 325 -22.04 -21.80 -8.69
C GLU A 325 -20.66 -21.66 -8.02
N LEU A 326 -20.53 -22.10 -6.77
CA LEU A 326 -19.24 -22.07 -6.06
C LEU A 326 -18.21 -23.00 -6.70
N ALA A 327 -18.62 -24.19 -7.14
CA ALA A 327 -17.73 -25.09 -7.86
C ALA A 327 -17.18 -24.42 -9.12
N SER A 328 -18.03 -23.80 -9.93
CA SER A 328 -17.58 -23.04 -11.13
C SER A 328 -16.72 -21.81 -10.78
N LEU A 329 -16.94 -21.22 -9.61
CA LEU A 329 -16.20 -20.04 -9.18
C LEU A 329 -14.72 -20.35 -8.91
N THR A 330 -14.41 -21.57 -8.46
CA THR A 330 -13.03 -21.98 -8.16
C THR A 330 -12.11 -21.94 -9.39
N GLU A 331 -12.65 -22.16 -10.59
CA GLU A 331 -11.91 -22.06 -11.87
C GLU A 331 -11.41 -20.63 -12.17
N ARG A 332 -11.95 -19.63 -11.47
CA ARG A 332 -11.54 -18.23 -11.60
C ARG A 332 -10.49 -17.81 -10.58
N PHE A 333 -10.05 -18.71 -9.70
CA PHE A 333 -9.01 -18.42 -8.72
C PHE A 333 -7.80 -19.31 -8.92
N ALA A 334 -6.63 -18.68 -8.87
CA ALA A 334 -5.36 -19.37 -8.76
C ALA A 334 -4.73 -19.04 -7.40
N TYR A 335 -4.13 -20.03 -6.74
CA TYR A 335 -3.48 -19.86 -5.44
C TYR A 335 -2.03 -20.32 -5.51
N THR A 336 -1.12 -19.48 -5.00
CA THR A 336 0.28 -19.86 -4.79
C THR A 336 0.65 -19.79 -3.31
N CYS A 337 1.20 -20.88 -2.78
CA CYS A 337 1.78 -20.95 -1.43
C CYS A 337 3.30 -20.95 -1.52
N HIS A 338 3.95 -20.07 -0.77
CA HIS A 338 5.41 -19.96 -0.67
C HIS A 338 5.94 -20.51 0.65
N THR A 339 5.04 -20.77 1.61
CA THR A 339 5.38 -21.22 2.95
C THR A 339 5.33 -22.76 3.01
N PRO A 340 6.49 -23.45 3.09
CA PRO A 340 6.53 -24.91 3.09
C PRO A 340 6.19 -25.53 4.45
N VAL A 341 6.04 -24.70 5.50
CA VAL A 341 5.83 -25.14 6.88
C VAL A 341 4.50 -24.65 7.42
N GLU A 342 3.83 -25.54 8.15
CA GLU A 342 2.53 -25.30 8.76
C GLU A 342 2.48 -24.07 9.68
N ALA A 343 3.59 -23.77 10.38
CA ALA A 343 3.66 -22.62 11.29
C ALA A 343 3.46 -21.26 10.60
N GLY A 344 3.64 -21.17 9.28
CA GLY A 344 3.36 -19.95 8.52
C GLY A 344 1.95 -19.90 7.92
N HIS A 345 1.09 -20.88 8.19
CA HIS A 345 -0.31 -20.89 7.73
C HIS A 345 -1.23 -20.21 8.75
N ASP A 346 -2.03 -19.27 8.28
CA ASP A 346 -2.91 -18.48 9.13
C ASP A 346 -4.10 -19.32 9.62
N ARG A 347 -4.07 -19.72 10.91
CA ARG A 347 -5.21 -20.30 11.63
C ARG A 347 -5.84 -19.29 12.56
N LEU A 348 -7.01 -18.80 12.16
CA LEU A 348 -7.72 -17.71 12.83
C LEU A 348 -8.86 -18.29 13.68
N PRO A 349 -8.94 -17.97 14.99
CA PRO A 349 -10.05 -18.40 15.84
C PRO A 349 -11.40 -17.95 15.30
N ALA A 350 -12.38 -18.85 15.28
CA ALA A 350 -13.71 -18.58 14.73
C ALA A 350 -14.46 -17.48 15.50
N ASP A 351 -14.25 -17.37 16.81
CA ASP A 351 -14.84 -16.32 17.66
C ASP A 351 -14.26 -14.93 17.34
N GLU A 352 -12.97 -14.82 17.02
CA GLU A 352 -12.37 -13.58 16.55
C GLU A 352 -12.86 -13.21 15.14
N LEU A 353 -13.02 -14.20 14.26
CA LEU A 353 -13.59 -13.99 12.92
C LEU A 353 -15.03 -13.49 12.99
N ALA A 354 -15.84 -14.03 13.90
CA ALA A 354 -17.23 -13.60 14.11
C ALA A 354 -17.37 -12.13 14.53
N LYS A 355 -16.31 -11.51 15.06
CA LYS A 355 -16.30 -10.07 15.40
C LYS A 355 -16.09 -9.18 14.17
N VAL A 356 -15.57 -9.73 13.07
CA VAL A 356 -15.13 -8.98 11.89
C VAL A 356 -15.95 -9.34 10.64
N LEU A 357 -16.35 -10.60 10.50
CA LEU A 357 -17.13 -11.14 9.38
C LEU A 357 -18.62 -11.12 9.70
N SER A 358 -19.44 -10.99 8.65
CA SER A 358 -20.88 -11.31 8.78
C SER A 358 -21.09 -12.82 9.00
N ALA A 359 -22.30 -13.21 9.42
CA ALA A 359 -22.61 -14.62 9.68
C ALA A 359 -22.41 -15.50 8.43
N GLU A 360 -22.85 -15.02 7.26
CA GLU A 360 -22.67 -15.70 5.97
C GLU A 360 -21.17 -15.80 5.59
N GLU A 361 -20.42 -14.70 5.75
CA GLU A 361 -18.98 -14.69 5.47
C GLU A 361 -18.22 -15.69 6.35
N LEU A 362 -18.58 -15.76 7.64
CA LEU A 362 -18.00 -16.69 8.59
C LEU A 362 -18.33 -18.15 8.22
N GLU A 363 -19.58 -18.45 7.87
CA GLU A 363 -20.01 -19.80 7.47
C GLU A 363 -19.22 -20.29 6.25
N ILE A 364 -19.09 -19.45 5.22
CA ILE A 364 -18.31 -19.77 4.02
C ILE A 364 -16.84 -20.01 4.39
N ALA A 365 -16.25 -19.11 5.20
CA ALA A 365 -14.86 -19.22 5.62
C ALA A 365 -14.61 -20.50 6.44
N GLN A 366 -15.48 -20.82 7.39
CA GLN A 366 -15.40 -22.04 8.20
C GLN A 366 -15.50 -23.29 7.33
N ARG A 367 -16.49 -23.35 6.44
CA ARG A 367 -16.68 -24.52 5.57
C ARG A 367 -15.45 -24.79 4.68
N LEU A 368 -14.88 -23.74 4.09
CA LEU A 368 -13.76 -23.87 3.15
C LEU A 368 -12.40 -23.97 3.84
N GLY A 369 -12.23 -23.38 5.02
CA GLY A 369 -10.98 -23.38 5.77
C GLY A 369 -10.93 -24.40 6.92
N GLN A 370 -11.85 -25.35 6.97
CA GLN A 370 -11.87 -26.38 8.01
C GLN A 370 -10.68 -27.34 7.84
N ASP A 371 -9.87 -27.48 8.90
CA ASP A 371 -8.86 -28.54 9.01
C ASP A 371 -9.06 -29.36 10.29
N GLU A 372 -8.01 -29.96 10.84
CA GLU A 372 -8.09 -30.73 12.10
C GLU A 372 -8.43 -29.89 13.34
N HIS A 373 -8.44 -28.54 13.24
CA HIS A 373 -8.80 -27.63 14.31
C HIS A 373 -10.23 -27.08 14.14
N PRO A 374 -11.24 -27.64 14.83
CA PRO A 374 -12.65 -27.28 14.63
C PRO A 374 -13.03 -25.85 15.07
N ASP A 375 -12.24 -25.23 15.94
CA ASP A 375 -12.45 -23.89 16.47
C ASP A 375 -11.73 -22.81 15.66
N ARG A 376 -11.04 -23.18 14.57
CA ARG A 376 -10.20 -22.30 13.76
C ARG A 376 -10.49 -22.43 12.28
N VAL A 377 -10.23 -21.35 11.57
CA VAL A 377 -10.28 -21.32 10.10
C VAL A 377 -8.86 -21.18 9.58
N ASN A 378 -8.43 -22.14 8.77
CA ASN A 378 -7.14 -22.14 8.10
C ASN A 378 -7.27 -21.46 6.73
N LEU A 379 -6.65 -20.29 6.56
CA LEU A 379 -6.74 -19.54 5.32
C LEU A 379 -6.00 -20.18 4.15
N THR A 380 -4.97 -21.00 4.42
CA THR A 380 -4.30 -21.80 3.37
C THR A 380 -5.25 -22.86 2.83
N VAL A 381 -5.93 -23.60 3.71
CA VAL A 381 -6.93 -24.60 3.31
C VAL A 381 -8.11 -23.94 2.60
N LEU A 382 -8.55 -22.77 3.07
CA LEU A 382 -9.56 -21.96 2.39
C LEU A 382 -9.13 -21.64 0.97
N ALA A 383 -7.93 -21.10 0.78
CA ALA A 383 -7.41 -20.71 -0.54
C ALA A 383 -7.26 -21.93 -1.47
N MET A 384 -6.79 -23.07 -0.97
CA MET A 384 -6.70 -24.32 -1.73
C MET A 384 -8.07 -24.83 -2.17
N ASN A 385 -9.07 -24.82 -1.28
CA ASN A 385 -10.44 -25.24 -1.61
C ASN A 385 -11.18 -24.22 -2.50
N ALA A 386 -10.69 -22.99 -2.57
CA ALA A 386 -11.24 -21.88 -3.34
C ALA A 386 -10.64 -21.74 -4.76
N SER A 387 -9.65 -22.56 -5.13
CA SER A 387 -8.93 -22.46 -6.41
C SER A 387 -8.81 -23.81 -7.12
N GLN A 388 -8.60 -23.78 -8.44
CA GLN A 388 -8.35 -24.96 -9.28
C GLN A 388 -7.09 -24.83 -10.13
#